data_AF-A0A6P0SQE1-F1
#
_entry.id   AF-A0A6P0SQE1-F1
#
_cell.length_a   1.000
_cell.length_b   1.000
_cell.length_c   1.000
_cell.angle_alpha   90.00
_cell.angle_beta   90.00
_cell.angle_gamma   90.00
#
_symmetry.space_group_name_H-M   'P 1'
#
loop_
_entity.id
_entity.type
_entity.pdbx_description
1 polymer ?
#
loop_
_entity_poly.entity_id
_entity_poly.type
_entity_poly.pdbx_seq_one_letter_code
_entity_poly.pdbx_strand_id
1 'polypeptide(L)' 'DALIRLAKAQKYDVVVIGASREGLLEQAIHGNIPEAIARGVDSTVILVREALH' A
#
# COMPACT_ATOMS: atom_id res chain seq x y z
N ASP A 1 -4.02 -5.23 7.76
CA ASP A 1 -3.58 -5.23 9.17
C ASP A 1 -2.19 -5.80 9.44
N ALA A 2 -1.89 -7.04 9.04
CA ALA A 2 -0.56 -7.63 9.30
C ALA A 2 0.61 -6.80 8.73
N LEU A 3 0.43 -6.25 7.52
CA LEU A 3 1.43 -5.38 6.88
C LEU A 3 1.66 -4.07 7.67
N ILE A 4 0.60 -3.45 8.19
CA ILE A 4 0.69 -2.23 9.02
C ILE A 4 1.45 -2.53 10.31
N ARG A 5 1.16 -3.68 10.96
CA ARG A 5 1.88 -4.09 12.17
C ARG A 5 3.37 -4.29 11.90
N LEU A 6 3.73 -4.91 10.78
CA LEU A 6 5.13 -5.10 10.38
C LEU A 6 5.82 -3.75 10.08
N ALA A 7 5.16 -2.87 9.34
CA ALA A 7 5.68 -1.56 8.98
C ALA A 7 5.82 -0.61 10.18
N LYS A 8 5.02 -0.80 11.25
CA LYS A 8 5.21 -0.11 12.53
C LYS A 8 6.30 -0.72 13.40
N ALA A 9 6.43 -2.06 13.38
CA ALA A 9 7.37 -2.78 14.24
C ALA A 9 8.82 -2.60 13.79
N GLN A 10 9.05 -2.40 12.50
CA GLN A 10 10.34 -2.08 11.94
C GLN A 10 10.26 -0.65 11.38
N LYS A 11 11.14 0.25 11.87
CA LYS A 11 11.20 1.65 11.42
C LYS A 11 11.69 1.72 9.98
N TYR A 12 10.80 1.48 9.02
CA TYR A 12 11.09 1.71 7.61
C TYR A 12 10.83 3.17 7.29
N ASP A 13 11.73 3.82 6.54
CA ASP A 13 11.51 5.19 6.08
C ASP A 13 10.56 5.24 4.85
N VAL A 14 10.49 4.14 4.10
CA VAL A 14 9.70 4.01 2.87
C VAL A 14 9.02 2.65 2.77
N VAL A 15 7.74 2.64 2.36
CA VAL A 15 6.98 1.44 2.01
C VAL A 15 6.58 1.53 0.54
N VAL A 16 7.04 0.58 -0.28
CA VAL A 16 6.70 0.51 -1.71
C VAL A 16 5.66 -0.58 -1.93
N ILE A 17 4.53 -0.22 -2.54
CA ILE A 17 3.43 -1.15 -2.84
C ILE A 17 3.26 -1.20 -4.35
N GLY A 18 3.50 -2.36 -4.93
CA GLY A 18 3.08 -2.66 -6.30
C GLY A 18 1.60 -3.02 -6.33
N ALA A 19 0.86 -2.50 -7.32
CA ALA A 19 -0.52 -2.90 -7.55
C ALA A 19 -0.72 -3.31 -9.01
N SER A 20 -1.20 -4.54 -9.21
CA SER A 20 -1.74 -4.99 -10.51
C SER A 20 -3.11 -4.33 -10.75
N ARG A 21 -3.62 -4.42 -11.99
CA ARG A 21 -4.95 -3.90 -12.34
C ARG A 21 -6.06 -4.57 -11.53
N GLU A 22 -5.99 -5.89 -11.36
CA GLU A 22 -6.93 -6.66 -10.53
C GLU A 22 -6.84 -6.29 -9.06
N GLY A 23 -5.62 -6.12 -8.52
CA GLY A 23 -5.41 -5.67 -7.14
C GLY A 23 -5.95 -4.26 -6.87
N LEU A 24 -5.94 -3.37 -7.86
CA LEU A 24 -6.57 -2.05 -7.78
C LEU A 24 -8.10 -2.12 -7.88
N LEU A 25 -8.64 -3.00 -8.73
CA LEU A 25 -10.08 -3.20 -8.83
C LEU A 25 -10.65 -3.77 -7.53
N GLU A 26 -9.98 -4.76 -6.94
CA GLU A 26 -10.34 -5.24 -5.61
C GLU A 26 -10.23 -4.14 -4.55
N GLN A 27 -9.23 -3.25 -4.62
CA GLN A 27 -9.14 -2.08 -3.73
C GLN A 27 -10.26 -1.05 -3.98
N ALA A 28 -10.70 -0.85 -5.21
CA ALA A 28 -11.81 0.05 -5.51
C ALA A 28 -13.14 -0.48 -4.94
N ILE A 29 -13.29 -1.82 -4.90
CA ILE A 29 -14.48 -2.51 -4.38
C ILE A 29 -14.43 -2.63 -2.84
N HIS A 30 -13.28 -2.99 -2.27
CA HIS A 30 -13.10 -3.23 -0.83
C HIS A 30 -12.57 -2.02 -0.04
N GLY A 31 -12.27 -0.91 -0.72
CA GLY A 31 -11.62 0.28 -0.15
C GLY A 31 -10.11 0.32 -0.36
N ASN A 32 -9.53 1.52 -0.42
CA ASN A 32 -8.10 1.73 -0.71
C ASN A 32 -7.20 1.15 0.40
N ILE A 33 -6.81 -0.11 0.28
CA ILE A 33 -5.80 -0.77 1.12
C ILE A 33 -4.51 0.07 1.25
N PRO A 34 -3.96 0.69 0.17
CA PRO A 34 -2.79 1.56 0.28
C PRO A 34 -3.04 2.78 1.16
N GLU A 35 -4.25 3.33 1.14
CA GLU A 35 -4.64 4.46 1.99
C GLU A 35 -4.75 4.03 3.46
N ALA A 36 -5.33 2.86 3.74
CA ALA A 36 -5.35 2.31 5.10
C ALA A 36 -3.94 2.06 5.65
N ILE A 37 -3.01 1.64 4.78
CA ILE A 37 -1.59 1.50 5.12
C ILE A 37 -0.96 2.87 5.35
N ALA A 38 -1.14 3.83 4.45
CA ALA A 38 -0.59 5.19 4.57
C ALA A 38 -1.09 5.94 5.81
N ARG A 39 -2.37 5.79 6.18
CA ARG A 39 -2.92 6.32 7.43
C ARG A 39 -2.39 5.60 8.66
N GLY A 40 -1.90 4.38 8.48
CA GLY A 40 -1.42 3.50 9.53
C GLY A 40 0.09 3.50 9.70
N VAL A 41 0.89 4.24 8.93
CA VAL A 41 2.36 4.25 9.05
C VAL A 41 2.87 5.68 9.01
N ASP A 42 3.93 5.99 9.76
CA ASP A 42 4.56 7.32 9.77
C ASP A 42 5.55 7.52 8.60
N SER A 43 5.66 6.52 7.73
CA SER A 43 6.62 6.41 6.63
C SER A 43 6.02 6.84 5.30
N THR A 44 6.86 7.20 4.33
CA THR A 44 6.38 7.54 2.98
C THR A 44 5.89 6.27 2.26
N VAL A 45 4.67 6.30 1.73
CA VAL A 45 4.10 5.19 0.94
C VAL A 45 4.09 5.55 -0.54
N ILE A 46 4.71 4.72 -1.38
CA ILE A 46 4.75 4.88 -2.84
C ILE A 46 3.96 3.76 -3.50
N LEU A 47 2.93 4.12 -4.27
CA LEU A 47 2.16 3.18 -5.09
C LEU A 47 2.75 3.11 -6.51
N VAL A 48 3.23 1.94 -6.90
CA VAL A 48 3.81 1.69 -8.22
C VAL A 48 2.84 0.87 -9.07
N ARG A 49 2.66 1.29 -10.32
CA ARG A 49 1.81 0.63 -11.32
C ARG A 49 2.61 0.32 -12.57
N GLU A 50 2.29 -0.80 -13.22
CA GLU A 50 2.71 -1.03 -14.59
C GLU A 50 2.10 0.02 -15.51
N ALA A 51 2.91 0.56 -16.42
CA ALA A 51 2.43 1.44 -17.47
C ALA A 51 1.58 0.63 -18.45
N LEU A 52 0.43 1.19 -18.85
CA LEU A 52 -0.37 0.63 -19.94
C LEU A 52 0.43 0.80 -21.24
N HIS A 53 0.87 -0.32 -21.84
CA HIS A 53 1.33 -0.37 -23.23
C HIS A 53 0.14 -0.60 -24.16
#